data_AF-A0A401QII1-F1
#
_entry.id   AF-A0A401QII1-F1
#
_cell.length_a   1.000
_cell.length_b   1.000
_cell.length_c   1.000
_cell.angle_alpha   90.00
_cell.angle_beta   90.00
_cell.angle_gamma   90.00
#
_symmetry.space_group_name_H-M   'P 1'
#
loop_
_entity.id
_entity.type
_entity.pdbx_description
1 polymer ?
#
loop_
_entity_poly.entity_id
_entity_poly.type
_entity_poly.pdbx_seq_one_letter_code
_entity_poly.pdbx_strand_id
1 'polypeptide(L)'
;VEQIISPSDVVIPHLRERFEVDKFDFVFMNHWKRCYRRDLQLLEDHNLLQEGSIIVADSVIFTGAPHFMQYAKSCGKYSWKIHRTHLEYFRHIWDGMAELTFVGLK
;
A
#
# COMPACT_ATOMS: atom_id res chain seq x y z
N VAL A 1 -11.18 -5.94 16.75
CA VAL A 1 -10.63 -6.21 15.41
C VAL A 1 -11.82 -6.57 14.53
N GLU A 2 -12.06 -5.80 13.48
CA GLU A 2 -13.12 -6.06 12.51
C GLU A 2 -12.50 -6.73 11.28
N GLN A 3 -13.15 -7.77 10.76
CA GLN A 3 -12.70 -8.50 9.58
C GLN A 3 -13.73 -8.33 8.46
N ILE A 4 -13.26 -7.84 7.32
CA ILE A 4 -14.07 -7.68 6.10
C ILE A 4 -13.64 -8.74 5.09
N ILE A 5 -14.57 -9.57 4.64
CA ILE A 5 -14.32 -10.64 3.66
C ILE A 5 -14.87 -10.19 2.30
N SER A 6 -14.04 -9.54 1.50
CA SER A 6 -14.37 -9.10 0.14
C SER A 6 -13.10 -8.66 -0.60
N PRO A 7 -13.06 -8.67 -1.95
CA PRO A 7 -11.95 -8.11 -2.72
C PRO A 7 -11.67 -6.65 -2.37
N SER A 8 -10.40 -6.27 -2.33
CA SER A 8 -9.96 -4.93 -1.93
C SER A 8 -10.57 -3.81 -2.78
N ASP A 9 -10.71 -4.03 -4.08
CA ASP A 9 -11.34 -3.07 -5.01
C ASP A 9 -12.81 -2.83 -4.75
N VAL A 10 -13.50 -3.80 -4.16
CA VAL A 10 -14.91 -3.66 -3.78
C VAL A 10 -15.03 -2.96 -2.43
N VAL A 11 -14.10 -3.25 -1.50
CA VAL A 11 -14.18 -2.72 -0.13
C VAL A 11 -13.72 -1.27 -0.05
N ILE A 12 -12.59 -0.92 -0.67
CA ILE A 12 -11.94 0.39 -0.49
C ILE A 12 -12.91 1.55 -0.74
N PRO A 13 -13.71 1.56 -1.82
CA PRO A 13 -14.67 2.63 -2.09
C PRO A 13 -15.72 2.85 -0.98
N HIS A 14 -16.03 1.79 -0.23
CA HIS A 14 -17.08 1.78 0.78
C HIS A 14 -16.57 1.92 2.22
N LEU A 15 -15.24 2.02 2.44
CA LEU A 15 -14.65 2.14 3.77
C LEU A 15 -15.17 3.35 4.55
N ARG A 16 -15.35 4.48 3.86
CA ARG A 16 -15.86 5.71 4.48
C ARG A 16 -17.34 5.61 4.86
N GLU A 17 -18.17 5.12 3.95
CA GLU A 17 -19.63 5.12 4.11
C GLU A 17 -20.14 3.98 4.98
N ARG A 18 -19.57 2.77 4.84
CA ARG A 18 -20.08 1.57 5.52
C ARG A 18 -19.39 1.26 6.82
N PHE A 19 -18.13 1.69 6.95
CA PHE A 19 -17.28 1.37 8.09
C PHE A 19 -16.84 2.63 8.85
N GLU A 20 -17.39 3.79 8.48
CA GLU A 20 -17.15 5.09 9.13
C GLU A 20 -15.65 5.45 9.26
N VAL A 21 -14.83 4.97 8.32
CA VAL A 21 -13.39 5.25 8.31
C VAL A 21 -13.15 6.56 7.59
N ASP A 22 -12.68 7.58 8.30
CA ASP A 22 -12.32 8.85 7.67
C ASP A 22 -10.98 8.76 6.94
N LYS A 23 -9.91 8.36 7.67
CA LYS A 23 -8.53 8.30 7.18
C LYS A 23 -7.78 7.14 7.80
N PHE A 24 -6.80 6.60 7.07
CA PHE A 24 -5.87 5.59 7.58
C PHE A 24 -4.53 6.23 7.97
N ASP A 25 -4.09 6.02 9.20
CA ASP A 25 -2.73 6.34 9.62
C ASP A 25 -1.71 5.35 9.06
N PHE A 26 -2.12 4.08 8.95
CA PHE A 26 -1.26 2.98 8.54
C PHE A 26 -2.00 1.99 7.66
N VAL A 27 -1.38 1.57 6.55
CA VAL A 27 -1.89 0.57 5.62
C VAL A 27 -0.82 -0.47 5.36
N PHE A 28 -1.12 -1.74 5.64
CA PHE A 28 -0.24 -2.86 5.30
C PHE A 28 -0.78 -3.63 4.09
N MET A 29 -0.02 -3.65 3.00
CA MET A 29 -0.35 -4.37 1.77
C MET A 29 0.45 -5.68 1.70
N ASN A 30 -0.23 -6.80 1.95
CA ASN A 30 0.33 -8.14 1.78
C ASN A 30 -0.59 -9.10 0.97
N HIS A 31 -1.40 -8.55 0.08
CA HIS A 31 -2.25 -9.33 -0.84
C HIS A 31 -1.56 -9.51 -2.20
N TRP A 32 -2.34 -9.78 -3.26
CA TRP A 32 -1.83 -9.88 -4.63
C TRP A 32 -1.11 -8.62 -5.12
N LYS A 33 0.18 -8.75 -5.44
CA LYS A 33 1.07 -7.64 -5.84
C LYS A 33 0.61 -6.86 -7.07
N ARG A 34 -0.15 -7.51 -7.96
CA ARG A 34 -0.76 -6.86 -9.15
C ARG A 34 -1.78 -5.79 -8.78
N CYS A 35 -2.41 -5.91 -7.62
CA CYS A 35 -3.45 -4.98 -7.17
C CYS A 35 -2.87 -3.78 -6.40
N TYR A 36 -1.60 -3.80 -5.96
CA TYR A 36 -1.05 -2.77 -5.08
C TYR A 36 -1.18 -1.36 -5.66
N ARG A 37 -0.92 -1.21 -6.96
CA ARG A 37 -1.07 0.08 -7.64
C ARG A 37 -2.53 0.54 -7.68
N ARG A 38 -3.44 -0.35 -8.08
CA ARG A 38 -4.87 -0.04 -8.18
C ARG A 38 -5.42 0.35 -6.81
N ASP A 39 -5.08 -0.42 -5.80
CA ASP A 39 -5.59 -0.23 -4.44
C ASP A 39 -5.00 1.03 -3.80
N LEU A 40 -3.73 1.36 -4.06
CA LEU A 40 -3.15 2.64 -3.67
C LEU A 40 -3.91 3.81 -4.31
N GLN A 41 -4.24 3.72 -5.60
CA GLN A 41 -5.02 4.75 -6.30
C GLN A 41 -6.43 4.87 -5.73
N LEU A 42 -7.10 3.75 -5.41
CA LEU A 42 -8.41 3.79 -4.76
C LEU A 42 -8.36 4.47 -3.38
N LEU A 43 -7.29 4.25 -2.59
CA LEU A 43 -7.10 4.94 -1.32
C LEU A 43 -6.92 6.45 -1.50
N GLU A 44 -6.21 6.87 -2.56
CA GLU A 44 -6.07 8.28 -2.93
C GLU A 44 -7.41 8.89 -3.39
N ASP A 45 -8.09 8.24 -4.33
CA ASP A 45 -9.31 8.74 -4.99
C ASP A 45 -10.48 8.89 -4.01
N HIS A 46 -10.59 7.98 -3.05
CA HIS A 46 -11.59 8.05 -1.98
C HIS A 46 -11.16 8.91 -0.79
N ASN A 47 -10.04 9.63 -0.91
CA ASN A 47 -9.50 10.51 0.11
C ASN A 47 -9.37 9.79 1.46
N LEU A 48 -8.84 8.56 1.45
CA LEU A 48 -8.67 7.72 2.65
C LEU A 48 -7.27 7.87 3.26
N LEU A 49 -6.38 8.64 2.64
CA LEU A 49 -5.04 8.95 3.14
C LEU A 49 -4.97 10.39 3.65
N GLN A 50 -4.15 10.62 4.67
CA GLN A 50 -3.82 11.93 5.22
C GLN A 50 -2.31 12.15 5.21
N GLU A 51 -1.86 13.39 5.26
CA GLU A 51 -0.43 13.68 5.34
C GLU A 51 0.18 12.96 6.56
N GLY A 52 1.27 12.23 6.33
CA GLY A 52 1.88 11.36 7.33
C GLY A 52 1.39 9.91 7.32
N SER A 53 0.34 9.56 6.56
CA SER A 53 -0.10 8.17 6.40
C SER A 53 1.03 7.30 5.88
N ILE A 54 1.24 6.14 6.52
CA ILE A 54 2.30 5.20 6.16
C ILE A 54 1.69 3.98 5.48
N ILE A 55 2.18 3.68 4.28
CA ILE A 55 1.83 2.47 3.54
C ILE A 55 3.05 1.56 3.52
N VAL A 56 2.93 0.35 4.05
CA VAL A 56 3.96 -0.67 3.97
C VAL A 56 3.49 -1.78 3.03
N ALA A 57 4.23 -2.01 1.96
CA ALA A 57 3.95 -3.05 0.97
C ALA A 57 5.03 -4.13 1.04
N ASP A 58 4.60 -5.38 1.23
CA ASP A 58 5.52 -6.51 1.34
C ASP A 58 5.94 -7.07 -0.03
N SER A 59 7.08 -7.76 -0.05
CA SER A 59 7.62 -8.53 -1.18
C SER A 59 7.79 -7.76 -2.50
N VAL A 60 8.17 -6.48 -2.41
CA VAL A 60 8.27 -5.58 -3.58
C VAL A 60 9.49 -5.87 -4.46
N ILE A 61 10.46 -6.66 -3.99
CA ILE A 61 11.71 -6.94 -4.71
C ILE A 61 11.63 -8.29 -5.43
N PHE A 62 11.37 -9.40 -4.73
CA PHE A 62 11.48 -10.74 -5.33
C PHE A 62 10.26 -11.12 -6.16
N THR A 63 9.06 -11.06 -5.57
CA THR A 63 7.82 -11.26 -6.34
C THR A 63 7.50 -10.08 -7.24
N GLY A 64 8.01 -8.90 -6.87
CA GLY A 64 8.05 -7.70 -7.68
C GLY A 64 6.70 -6.98 -7.73
N ALA A 65 6.71 -5.70 -7.35
CA ALA A 65 5.61 -4.77 -7.63
C ALA A 65 6.14 -3.55 -8.42
N PRO A 66 6.70 -3.75 -9.64
CA PRO A 66 7.42 -2.70 -10.35
C PRO A 66 6.52 -1.51 -10.68
N HIS A 67 5.27 -1.75 -11.09
CA HIS A 67 4.32 -0.68 -11.40
C HIS A 67 3.90 0.13 -10.18
N PHE A 68 3.81 -0.50 -9.01
CA PHE A 68 3.52 0.17 -7.74
C PHE A 68 4.67 1.11 -7.36
N MET A 69 5.90 0.60 -7.37
CA MET A 69 7.09 1.40 -7.05
C MET A 69 7.34 2.51 -8.07
N GLN A 70 7.12 2.24 -9.36
CA GLN A 70 7.23 3.25 -10.41
C GLN A 70 6.22 4.37 -10.19
N TYR A 71 4.97 4.02 -9.90
CA TYR A 71 3.92 5.00 -9.63
C TYR A 71 4.26 5.86 -8.41
N ALA A 72 4.59 5.23 -7.27
CA ALA A 72 4.94 5.93 -6.03
C ALA A 72 6.13 6.89 -6.21
N LYS A 73 7.13 6.51 -7.03
CA LYS A 73 8.28 7.37 -7.38
C LYS A 73 7.89 8.53 -8.31
N SER A 74 6.98 8.29 -9.24
CA SER A 74 6.62 9.27 -10.28
C SER A 74 5.58 10.31 -9.84
N CYS A 75 4.67 9.95 -8.93
CA CYS A 75 3.52 10.81 -8.63
C CYS A 75 3.88 11.99 -7.71
N GLY A 76 5.03 11.95 -7.03
CA GLY A 76 5.49 13.01 -6.14
C GLY A 76 4.67 13.18 -4.85
N LYS A 77 3.67 12.30 -4.62
CA LYS A 77 2.79 12.30 -3.44
C LYS A 77 3.35 11.46 -2.27
N TYR A 78 4.44 10.72 -2.49
CA TYR A 78 5.02 9.82 -1.51
C TYR A 78 6.53 10.05 -1.34
N SER A 79 6.96 10.08 -0.08
CA SER A 79 8.33 9.73 0.28
C SER A 79 8.41 8.20 0.34
N TRP A 80 9.50 7.60 -0.12
CA TRP A 80 9.63 6.14 -0.18
C TRP A 80 10.97 5.66 0.38
N LYS A 81 10.91 4.52 1.06
CA LYS A 81 12.08 3.80 1.59
C LYS A 81 11.91 2.31 1.34
N ILE A 82 13.00 1.64 0.99
CA ILE A 82 13.00 0.18 0.81
C ILE A 82 13.77 -0.44 1.96
N HIS A 83 13.10 -1.31 2.70
CA HIS A 83 13.70 -2.12 3.75
C HIS A 83 14.02 -3.48 3.17
N ARG A 84 15.30 -3.73 2.91
CA ARG A 84 15.77 -5.02 2.40
C ARG A 84 15.63 -6.06 3.51
N THR A 85 15.01 -7.18 3.16
CA THR A 85 14.84 -8.32 4.04
C THR A 85 15.10 -9.62 3.28
N HIS A 86 14.92 -10.74 3.95
CA HIS A 86 14.92 -12.05 3.31
C HIS A 86 13.49 -12.57 3.20
N LEU A 87 13.24 -13.40 2.19
CA LEU A 87 11.95 -14.04 2.01
C LEU A 87 11.61 -14.92 3.23
N GLU A 88 10.34 -14.91 3.66
CA GLU A 88 9.88 -15.54 4.92
C GLU A 88 10.36 -16.99 5.12
N TYR A 89 10.37 -17.78 4.04
CA TYR A 89 10.75 -19.20 4.07
C TYR A 89 12.12 -19.50 3.45
N PHE A 90 12.74 -18.53 2.76
CA PHE A 90 14.01 -18.73 2.05
C PHE A 90 14.98 -17.60 2.35
N ARG A 91 15.78 -17.76 3.41
CA ARG A 91 16.77 -16.75 3.83
C ARG A 91 17.83 -16.43 2.78
N HIS A 92 18.04 -17.31 1.80
CA HIS A 92 18.99 -17.08 0.70
C HIS A 92 18.43 -16.22 -0.43
N ILE A 93 17.12 -15.97 -0.44
CA ILE A 93 16.44 -15.14 -1.43
C ILE A 93 16.25 -13.75 -0.84
N TRP A 94 16.82 -12.75 -1.51
CA TRP A 94 16.65 -11.34 -1.17
C TRP A 94 15.26 -10.87 -1.53
N ASP A 95 14.61 -10.22 -0.56
CA ASP A 95 13.35 -9.52 -0.78
C ASP A 95 13.39 -8.13 -0.11
N GLY A 96 12.26 -7.43 -0.12
CA GLY A 96 12.15 -6.15 0.57
C GLY A 96 10.73 -5.70 0.74
N MET A 97 10.53 -4.90 1.78
CA MET A 97 9.31 -4.15 2.01
C MET A 97 9.51 -2.70 1.55
N ALA A 98 8.52 -2.14 0.86
CA ALA A 98 8.48 -0.71 0.59
C ALA A 98 7.68 -0.02 1.70
N GLU A 99 8.26 1.00 2.29
CA GLU A 99 7.56 1.97 3.14
C GLU A 99 7.34 3.24 2.32
N LEU A 100 6.09 3.66 2.19
CA LEU A 100 5.70 4.93 1.57
C LEU A 100 5.07 5.82 2.64
N THR A 101 5.55 7.05 2.78
CA THR A 101 4.91 8.08 3.59
C THR A 101 4.18 9.04 2.67
N PHE A 102 2.86 9.17 2.83
CA PHE A 102 2.07 10.12 2.06
C PHE A 102 2.40 11.55 2.51
N VAL A 103 2.84 12.38 1.56
CA VAL A 103 3.23 13.78 1.80
C VAL A 103 2.18 14.78 1.32
N GLY A 104 1.01 14.29 0.89
CA GLY A 104 -0.08 15.13 0.40
C GLY A 104 -0.08 15.35 -1.12
N LEU A 105 -1.16 15.95 -1.60
CA LEU A 105 -1.31 16.43 -2.97
C LEU A 105 -0.64 17.79 -3.08
N LYS A 106 0.38 17.92 -3.93
CA LYS A 106 0.92 19.23 -4.32
C LYS A 106 -0.04 19.97 -5.23
#